data_AF-A0A151QRV3-F1
#
_entry.id   AF-A0A151QRV3-F1
#
_cell.length_a   1.000
_cell.length_b   1.000
_cell.length_c   1.000
_cell.angle_alpha   90.00
_cell.angle_beta   90.00
_cell.angle_gamma   90.00
#
_symmetry.space_group_name_H-M   'P 1'
#
loop_
_entity.id
_entity.type
_entity.pdbx_description
1 polymer ?
#
loop_
_entity_poly.entity_id
_entity_poly.type
_entity_poly.pdbx_seq_one_letter_code
_entity_poly.pdbx_strand_id
1 'polypeptide(L)'
;MIAWSEELSKFGIQYESRGALKAQCLANLEAELTPTSAEDPQVWTLHVDGGSNCKGGGAGIILEGPNQVTLEQSLKLSFKVTNNQAE
;
A
#
# COMPACT_ATOMS: atom_id res chain seq x y z
N MET A 1 21.90 28.53 0.91
CA MET A 1 21.70 27.08 1.13
C MET A 1 21.57 26.90 2.62
N ILE A 2 20.37 26.58 3.11
CA ILE A 2 20.09 26.45 4.55
C ILE A 2 20.66 25.11 5.02
N ALA A 3 21.31 25.10 6.18
CA ALA A 3 21.82 23.86 6.77
C ALA A 3 20.64 23.01 7.23
N TRP A 4 20.66 21.70 6.93
CA TRP A 4 19.60 20.75 7.30
C TRP A 4 19.21 20.81 8.78
N SER A 5 20.15 21.16 9.66
CA SER A 5 19.91 21.37 11.09
C SER A 5 18.88 22.47 11.39
N GLU A 6 18.83 23.54 10.58
CA GLU A 6 17.89 24.65 10.76
C GLU A 6 16.48 24.28 10.28
N GLU A 7 16.37 23.44 9.26
CA GLU A 7 15.09 23.00 8.73
C GLU A 7 14.41 21.98 9.65
N LEU A 8 15.19 21.03 10.17
CA LEU A 8 14.72 20.01 11.10
C LEU A 8 14.33 20.59 12.47
N SER A 9 14.98 21.68 12.90
CA SER A 9 14.66 22.38 14.16
C SER A 9 13.22 22.91 14.19
N LYS A 10 12.64 23.28 13.03
CA LYS A 10 11.23 23.72 12.91
C LYS A 10 10.23 22.63 13.32
N PHE A 11 10.65 21.37 13.24
CA PHE A 11 9.85 20.20 13.63
C PHE A 11 10.19 19.70 15.04
N GLY A 12 10.94 20.48 15.82
CA GLY A 12 11.40 20.09 17.17
C GLY A 12 12.51 19.04 17.17
N ILE A 13 13.14 18.76 16.02
CA ILE A 13 14.21 17.78 15.89
C ILE A 13 15.54 18.51 16.08
N GLN A 14 16.23 18.23 17.18
CA GLN A 14 17.55 18.78 17.47
C GLN A 14 18.65 17.81 17.02
N TYR A 15 19.58 18.28 16.20
CA TYR A 15 20.75 17.50 15.79
C TYR A 15 21.83 17.55 16.88
N GLU A 16 22.18 16.39 17.42
CA GLU A 16 23.35 16.23 18.28
C GLU A 16 24.45 15.46 17.55
N SER A 17 25.64 16.05 17.45
CA SER A 17 26.82 15.35 16.95
C SER A 17 27.26 14.31 17.99
N ARG A 18 26.76 13.08 17.87
CA ARG A 18 27.37 11.93 18.55
C ARG A 18 28.63 11.55 17.78
N GLY A 19 29.75 11.37 18.49
CA GLY A 19 31.02 10.96 17.91
C GLY A 19 30.91 9.67 17.09
N ALA A 20 31.94 9.35 16.30
CA ALA A 20 31.93 8.28 15.28
C ALA A 20 31.15 7.03 15.73
N LEU A 21 29.89 6.94 15.30
CA LEU A 21 29.05 5.77 15.49
C LEU A 21 29.74 4.63 14.76
N LYS A 22 30.08 3.54 15.48
CA LYS A 22 30.63 2.34 14.86
C LYS A 22 29.70 1.97 13.70
N ALA A 23 30.25 1.83 12.49
CA ALA A 23 29.50 1.45 11.29
C ALA A 23 28.59 0.22 11.50
N GLN A 24 28.92 -0.61 12.50
CA GLN A 24 28.07 -1.69 13.01
C GLN A 24 26.65 -1.27 13.38
N CYS A 25 26.42 -0.08 13.97
CA CYS A 25 25.07 0.38 14.29
C CYS A 25 24.24 0.65 13.02
N LEU A 26 24.87 1.16 11.96
CA LEU A 26 24.20 1.37 10.68
C LEU A 26 23.89 0.04 9.99
N ALA A 27 24.83 -0.91 10.02
CA ALA A 27 24.62 -2.25 9.48
C ALA A 27 23.53 -3.03 10.25
N ASN A 28 23.47 -2.89 11.58
CA ASN A 28 22.44 -3.52 12.39
C ASN A 28 21.06 -2.87 12.15
N LEU A 29 20.99 -1.54 11.98
CA LEU A 29 19.76 -0.85 11.59
C LEU A 29 19.27 -1.33 10.23
N GLU A 30 20.16 -1.44 9.24
CA GLU A 30 19.82 -1.94 7.91
C GLU A 30 19.30 -3.39 7.97
N ALA A 31 19.93 -4.25 8.77
CA ALA A 31 19.50 -5.63 9.01
C ALA A 31 18.15 -5.73 9.75
N GLU A 32 17.87 -4.82 10.69
CA GLU A 32 16.57 -4.73 11.37
C GLU A 32 15.46 -4.17 10.45
N LEU A 33 15.83 -3.29 9.51
CA LEU A 33 14.91 -2.70 8.55
C LEU A 33 14.69 -3.57 7.31
N THR A 34 15.52 -4.60 7.09
CA THR A 34 15.30 -5.58 6.03
C THR A 34 14.45 -6.72 6.58
N PRO A 35 13.18 -6.87 6.13
CA PRO A 35 12.39 -8.04 6.50
C PRO A 35 13.15 -9.30 6.06
N THR A 36 13.62 -10.09 7.03
CA THR A 36 14.43 -11.31 6.82
C THR A 36 13.61 -12.46 6.23
N SER A 37 12.30 -12.31 6.15
CA SER A 37 11.45 -13.33 5.61
C SER A 37 11.41 -13.19 4.09
N ALA A 38 12.10 -14.09 3.40
CA ALA A 38 11.71 -14.49 2.05
C ALA A 38 10.32 -15.14 2.16
N GLU A 39 9.29 -14.32 2.42
CA GLU A 39 7.93 -14.79 2.34
C GLU A 39 7.69 -15.11 0.87
N ASP A 40 7.26 -16.34 0.61
CA ASP A 40 6.71 -16.71 -0.68
C ASP A 40 5.79 -15.57 -1.14
N PRO A 41 5.91 -15.12 -2.40
CA PRO A 41 5.10 -14.01 -2.87
C PRO A 41 3.64 -14.30 -2.54
N GLN A 42 3.04 -13.46 -1.71
CA GLN A 42 1.60 -13.54 -1.41
C GLN A 42 0.86 -13.19 -2.70
N VAL A 43 0.57 -14.22 -3.51
CA VAL A 43 -0.16 -14.07 -4.75
C VAL A 43 -1.63 -13.85 -4.43
N TRP A 44 -2.19 -12.79 -5.00
CA TRP A 44 -3.61 -12.48 -4.93
C TRP A 44 -4.22 -12.61 -6.33
N THR A 45 -5.40 -13.22 -6.42
CA THR A 45 -6.20 -13.29 -7.64
C THR A 45 -7.35 -12.30 -7.52
N LEU A 46 -7.44 -11.38 -8.50
CA LEU A 46 -8.51 -10.39 -8.59
C LEU A 46 -9.52 -10.83 -9.66
N HIS A 47 -10.77 -11.00 -9.28
CA HIS A 47 -11.90 -11.20 -10.18
C HIS A 47 -12.77 -9.94 -10.19
N VAL A 48 -13.09 -9.45 -11.38
CA VAL A 48 -13.99 -8.31 -11.58
C VAL A 48 -15.06 -8.74 -12.58
N ASP A 49 -16.32 -8.47 -12.25
CA ASP A 49 -17.44 -8.66 -13.15
C ASP A 49 -18.39 -7.47 -13.09
N GLY A 50 -18.89 -7.07 -14.24
CA GLY A 50 -19.58 -5.80 -14.44
C GLY A 50 -20.84 -5.95 -15.25
N GLY A 51 -21.92 -5.30 -14.81
CA GLY A 51 -23.21 -5.39 -15.49
C GLY A 51 -23.98 -4.09 -15.49
N SER A 52 -24.71 -3.83 -16.58
CA SER A 52 -25.63 -2.70 -16.67
C SER A 52 -27.06 -3.14 -16.93
N ASN A 53 -28.02 -2.36 -16.45
CA ASN A 53 -29.44 -2.51 -16.73
C ASN A 53 -30.13 -1.14 -16.88
N CYS A 54 -31.45 -1.15 -17.07
CA CYS A 54 -32.22 0.08 -17.27
C CYS A 54 -32.18 1.06 -16.07
N LYS A 55 -31.84 0.59 -14.86
CA LYS A 55 -31.77 1.37 -13.63
C LYS A 55 -30.36 1.88 -13.30
N GLY A 56 -29.34 1.46 -14.05
CA GLY A 56 -27.94 1.82 -13.80
C GLY A 56 -27.01 0.62 -13.96
N GLY A 57 -25.77 0.75 -13.51
CA GLY A 57 -24.79 -0.32 -13.52
C GLY A 57 -24.37 -0.81 -12.15
N GLY A 58 -23.57 -1.84 -12.14
CA GLY A 58 -22.88 -2.33 -10.96
C GLY A 58 -21.68 -3.17 -11.34
N ALA A 59 -20.75 -3.30 -10.39
CA ALA A 59 -19.58 -4.15 -10.52
C ALA A 59 -19.42 -4.97 -9.23
N GLY A 60 -19.08 -6.24 -9.38
CA GLY A 60 -18.63 -7.12 -8.33
C GLY A 60 -17.11 -7.27 -8.39
N ILE A 61 -16.47 -7.26 -7.23
CA ILE A 61 -15.03 -7.47 -7.08
C ILE A 61 -14.85 -8.58 -6.05
N ILE A 62 -14.08 -9.60 -6.42
CA ILE A 62 -13.63 -10.66 -5.52
C ILE A 62 -12.11 -10.68 -5.52
N LEU A 63 -11.52 -10.61 -4.33
CA LEU A 63 -10.09 -10.70 -4.14
C LEU A 63 -9.78 -11.95 -3.31
N GLU A 64 -9.13 -12.91 -3.95
CA GLU A 64 -8.70 -14.17 -3.32
C GLU A 64 -7.22 -14.10 -2.99
N GLY A 65 -6.88 -14.35 -1.74
CA GLY A 65 -5.54 -14.23 -1.21
C GLY A 65 -4.98 -15.55 -0.69
N PRO A 66 -3.72 -15.52 -0.25
CA PRO A 66 -3.12 -16.65 0.45
C PRO A 66 -3.95 -16.98 1.71
N ASN A 67 -3.83 -18.23 2.17
CA ASN A 67 -4.56 -18.73 3.35
C ASN A 67 -6.09 -18.76 3.21
N GLN A 68 -6.60 -18.90 1.98
CA GLN A 68 -8.06 -18.96 1.69
C GLN A 68 -8.81 -17.70 2.14
N VAL A 69 -8.13 -16.55 2.16
CA VAL A 69 -8.77 -15.27 2.42
C VAL A 69 -9.54 -14.86 1.17
N THR A 70 -10.82 -14.56 1.32
CA THR A 70 -11.67 -14.03 0.24
C THR A 70 -12.31 -12.73 0.70
N LEU A 71 -12.17 -11.68 -0.10
CA LEU A 71 -12.78 -10.38 0.12
C LEU A 71 -13.75 -10.09 -1.04
N GLU A 72 -15.00 -9.80 -0.71
CA GLU A 72 -16.05 -9.53 -1.69
C GLU A 72 -16.56 -8.10 -1.51
N GLN A 73 -16.63 -7.37 -2.62
CA GLN A 73 -17.15 -6.01 -2.65
C GLN A 73 -18.11 -5.85 -3.83
N SER A 74 -19.22 -5.15 -3.61
CA SER A 74 -20.11 -4.72 -4.69
C SER A 74 -20.16 -3.20 -4.77
N LEU A 75 -20.13 -2.68 -6.00
CA LEU A 75 -20.32 -1.27 -6.30
C LEU A 75 -21.60 -1.11 -7.10
N LYS A 76 -22.42 -0.15 -6.71
CA LYS A 76 -23.63 0.22 -7.43
C LYS A 76 -23.44 1.59 -8.09
N LEU A 77 -23.50 1.62 -9.40
CA LEU A 77 -23.48 2.85 -10.19
C LEU A 77 -24.91 3.35 -10.34
N SER A 78 -25.21 4.47 -9.67
CA SER A 78 -26.55 5.09 -9.68
C SER A 78 -26.83 5.91 -10.95
N PHE A 79 -25.99 5.75 -11.97
CA PHE A 79 -26.11 6.39 -13.27
C PHE A 79 -26.09 5.35 -14.38
N LYS A 80 -26.56 5.76 -15.56
CA LYS A 80 -26.65 4.88 -16.73
C LYS A 80 -25.26 4.63 -17.28
N VAL A 81 -24.90 3.35 -17.42
CA VAL A 81 -23.66 2.88 -18.03
C VAL A 81 -23.98 1.77 -19.03
N THR A 82 -23.11 1.55 -20.00
CA THR A 82 -23.15 0.35 -20.85
C THR A 82 -22.50 -0.84 -20.12
N ASN A 83 -22.71 -2.06 -20.62
CA ASN A 83 -22.05 -3.24 -20.05
C ASN A 83 -20.52 -3.08 -20.07
N ASN A 84 -19.96 -2.66 -21.21
CA ASN A 84 -18.52 -2.43 -21.37
C ASN A 84 -17.94 -1.31 -20.48
N GLN A 85 -18.79 -0.49 -19.85
CA GLN A 85 -18.38 0.53 -18.88
C GLN A 85 -18.53 0.06 -17.43
N ALA A 86 -19.33 -0.97 -17.20
CA ALA A 86 -19.52 -1.59 -15.90
C ALA A 86 -18.49 -2.70 -15.66
N GLU A 87 -18.06 -3.37 -16.72
CA GLU A 87 -16.89 -4.27 -16.80
C GLU A 87 -15.58 -3.48 -16.72
#